data_AF-A0A7W0VB50-F1
#
_entry.id   AF-A0A7W0VB50-F1
#
_cell.length_a   1.000
_cell.length_b   1.000
_cell.length_c   1.000
_cell.angle_alpha   90.00
_cell.angle_beta   90.00
_cell.angle_gamma   90.00
#
_symmetry.space_group_name_H-M   'P 1'
#
loop_
_entity.id
_entity.type
_entity.pdbx_description
1 polymer ?
#
loop_
_entity_poly.entity_id
_entity_poly.type
_entity_poly.pdbx_seq_one_letter_code
_entity_poly.pdbx_strand_id
1 'polypeptide(L)'
;MTAHVKMYTRKWCGYCTAAERLLEAKGVAYEQIDCTGDHATRKWLLETTGRSTVPQIFIAGAPIGGYDDLRALDRRGELDKMLWDGAQASARNGR
;
A
#
# COMPACT_ATOMS: atom_id res chain seq x y z
N MET A 1 10.39 9.73 -11.86
CA MET A 1 9.17 8.97 -12.20
C MET A 1 8.63 8.43 -10.88
N THR A 2 7.35 8.60 -10.59
CA THR A 2 6.74 8.12 -9.33
C THR A 2 6.55 6.60 -9.38
N ALA A 3 6.76 5.91 -8.26
CA ALA A 3 6.55 4.48 -8.13
C ALA A 3 5.07 4.10 -8.34
N HIS A 4 4.82 2.89 -8.83
CA HIS A 4 3.46 2.36 -8.94
C HIS A 4 2.91 2.05 -7.55
N VAL A 5 1.85 2.75 -7.13
CA VAL A 5 1.18 2.53 -5.85
C VAL A 5 -0.15 1.82 -6.09
N LYS A 6 -0.39 0.71 -5.38
CA LYS A 6 -1.71 0.05 -5.32
C LYS A 6 -2.23 0.10 -3.89
N MET A 7 -3.50 0.40 -3.72
CA MET A 7 -4.17 0.39 -2.44
C MET A 7 -5.45 -0.45 -2.50
N TYR A 8 -5.47 -1.54 -1.75
CA TYR A 8 -6.64 -2.38 -1.57
C TYR A 8 -7.53 -1.80 -0.48
N THR A 9 -8.79 -1.57 -0.81
CA THR A 9 -9.77 -0.89 0.05
C THR A 9 -11.07 -1.68 0.16
N ARG A 10 -11.97 -1.20 1.03
CA ARG A 10 -13.36 -1.64 1.10
C ARG A 10 -14.27 -0.44 1.31
N LYS A 11 -15.54 -0.60 0.97
CA LYS A 11 -16.59 0.36 1.29
C LYS A 11 -16.70 0.56 2.80
N TRP A 12 -16.99 1.80 3.21
CA TRP A 12 -17.20 2.19 4.61
C TRP A 12 -15.97 1.98 5.52
N CYS A 13 -14.77 2.19 4.98
CA CYS A 13 -13.50 2.01 5.69
C CYS A 13 -12.83 3.37 6.00
N GLY A 14 -12.93 3.86 7.24
CA GLY A 14 -12.32 5.13 7.64
C GLY A 14 -10.79 5.16 7.50
N TYR A 15 -10.12 4.02 7.75
CA TYR A 15 -8.67 3.90 7.56
C TYR A 15 -8.25 3.96 6.09
N CYS A 16 -9.10 3.51 5.17
CA CYS A 16 -8.84 3.57 3.74
C CYS A 16 -8.85 5.03 3.27
N THR A 17 -9.85 5.81 3.68
CA THR A 17 -9.90 7.26 3.43
C THR A 17 -8.71 8.00 4.05
N ALA A 18 -8.23 7.57 5.22
CA ALA A 18 -7.04 8.17 5.82
C ALA A 18 -5.76 7.88 5.00
N ALA A 19 -5.63 6.68 4.44
CA ALA A 19 -4.52 6.32 3.55
C ALA A 19 -4.59 7.08 2.21
N GLU A 20 -5.77 7.20 1.61
CA GLU A 20 -6.01 8.01 0.40
C GLU A 20 -5.52 9.44 0.60
N ARG A 21 -5.99 10.11 1.65
CA ARG A 21 -5.60 11.50 1.97
C ARG A 21 -4.09 11.66 2.14
N LEU A 22 -3.42 10.66 2.72
CA LEU A 22 -1.97 10.70 2.87
C LEU A 22 -1.27 10.60 1.51
N LEU A 23 -1.69 9.66 0.64
CA LEU A 23 -1.14 9.52 -0.71
C LEU A 23 -1.44 10.75 -1.59
N GLU A 24 -2.63 11.33 -1.48
CA GLU A 24 -3.03 12.57 -2.15
C GLU A 24 -2.19 13.76 -1.67
N ALA A 25 -1.94 13.87 -0.36
CA ALA A 25 -1.06 14.91 0.20
C ALA A 25 0.38 14.79 -0.31
N LYS A 26 0.83 13.58 -0.68
CA LYS A 26 2.12 13.35 -1.34
C LYS A 26 2.11 13.66 -2.85
N GLY A 27 0.94 13.91 -3.44
CA GLY A 27 0.80 14.21 -4.86
C GLY A 27 1.16 13.03 -5.76
N VAL A 28 1.02 11.79 -5.28
CA VAL A 28 1.31 10.59 -6.07
C VAL A 28 0.06 9.96 -6.63
N ALA A 29 0.14 9.47 -7.87
CA ALA A 29 -0.91 8.65 -8.45
C ALA A 29 -0.92 7.26 -7.81
N TYR A 30 -2.10 6.72 -7.53
CA TYR A 30 -2.29 5.39 -6.99
C TYR A 30 -3.49 4.70 -7.64
N GLU A 31 -3.41 3.38 -7.74
CA GLU A 31 -4.52 2.53 -8.16
C GLU A 31 -5.28 2.06 -6.92
N GLN A 32 -6.58 2.37 -6.86
CA GLN A 32 -7.45 1.88 -5.81
C GLN A 32 -8.20 0.62 -6.26
N ILE A 33 -8.09 -0.45 -5.48
CA ILE A 33 -8.74 -1.73 -5.76
C ILE A 33 -9.76 -1.99 -4.65
N ASP A 34 -11.05 -1.89 -4.96
CA ASP A 34 -12.12 -2.26 -4.03
C ASP A 34 -12.25 -3.79 -3.94
N CYS A 35 -12.02 -4.35 -2.75
CA CYS A 35 -12.18 -5.77 -2.48
C CYS A 35 -13.43 -6.07 -1.61
N THR A 36 -14.42 -5.18 -1.61
CA THR A 36 -15.69 -5.39 -0.91
C THR A 36 -16.43 -6.59 -1.49
N GLY A 37 -16.60 -7.63 -0.67
CA GLY A 37 -17.22 -8.90 -1.10
C GLY A 37 -16.32 -9.81 -1.93
N ASP A 38 -15.09 -9.39 -2.25
CA ASP A 38 -14.14 -10.22 -2.99
C ASP A 38 -13.30 -11.07 -2.02
N HIS A 39 -13.78 -12.30 -1.80
CA HIS A 39 -13.09 -13.27 -0.95
C HIS A 39 -11.77 -13.76 -1.55
N ALA A 40 -11.64 -13.82 -2.88
CA ALA A 40 -10.44 -14.29 -3.54
C ALA A 40 -9.30 -13.29 -3.36
N THR A 41 -9.55 -12.00 -3.61
CA THR A 41 -8.57 -10.94 -3.39
C THR A 41 -8.15 -10.87 -1.92
N ARG A 42 -9.11 -10.99 -0.99
CA ARG A 42 -8.78 -11.00 0.45
C ARG A 42 -7.92 -12.18 0.88
N LYS A 43 -8.15 -13.36 0.29
CA LYS A 43 -7.34 -14.55 0.53
C LYS A 43 -5.93 -14.36 -0.03
N TRP A 44 -5.82 -13.85 -1.26
CA TRP A 44 -4.53 -13.52 -1.86
C TRP A 44 -3.74 -12.49 -1.04
N LEU A 45 -4.41 -11.45 -0.51
CA LEU A 45 -3.78 -10.48 0.39
C LEU A 45 -3.24 -11.13 1.66
N LEU A 46 -4.01 -12.05 2.26
CA LEU A 46 -3.57 -12.81 3.44
C LEU A 46 -2.35 -13.67 3.13
N GLU A 47 -2.34 -14.38 2.01
CA GLU A 47 -1.22 -15.23 1.59
C GLU A 47 0.03 -14.42 1.24
N THR A 48 -0.15 -13.24 0.65
CA THR A 48 0.95 -12.38 0.19
C THR A 48 1.57 -11.54 1.30
N THR A 49 0.75 -11.07 2.25
CA THR A 49 1.18 -10.08 3.26
C THR A 49 1.08 -10.58 4.70
N GLY A 50 0.47 -11.75 4.92
CA GLY A 50 0.11 -12.24 6.24
C GLY A 50 -1.09 -11.53 6.88
N ARG A 51 -1.76 -10.60 6.17
CA ARG A 51 -2.91 -9.83 6.69
C ARG A 51 -4.09 -9.90 5.73
N SER A 52 -5.31 -10.03 6.26
CA SER A 52 -6.55 -9.98 5.47
C SER A 52 -7.34 -8.67 5.66
N THR A 53 -6.83 -7.75 6.47
CA THR A 53 -7.46 -6.46 6.80
C THR A 53 -7.14 -5.43 5.73
N VAL A 54 -7.97 -4.39 5.61
CA VAL A 54 -7.74 -3.23 4.74
C VAL A 54 -7.60 -1.95 5.59
N PRO A 55 -6.96 -0.90 5.07
CA PRO A 55 -6.28 -0.81 3.77
C PRO A 55 -5.03 -1.70 3.69
N GLN A 56 -4.64 -2.11 2.48
CA GLN A 56 -3.31 -2.65 2.21
C GLN A 56 -2.66 -1.91 1.06
N ILE A 57 -1.47 -1.38 1.29
CA ILE A 57 -0.74 -0.56 0.34
C ILE A 57 0.45 -1.36 -0.19
N PHE A 58 0.64 -1.28 -1.50
CA PHE A 58 1.81 -1.80 -2.21
C PHE A 58 2.48 -0.63 -2.94
N ILE A 59 3.80 -0.54 -2.84
CA ILE A 59 4.61 0.45 -3.57
C ILE A 59 5.66 -0.31 -4.37
N ALA A 60 5.71 -0.08 -5.69
CA ALA A 60 6.59 -0.81 -6.61
C ALA A 60 6.48 -2.35 -6.48
N GLY A 61 5.27 -2.85 -6.18
CA GLY A 61 5.00 -4.28 -5.99
C GLY A 61 5.37 -4.85 -4.62
N ALA A 62 6.02 -4.08 -3.74
CA ALA A 62 6.35 -4.50 -2.38
C ALA A 62 5.18 -4.22 -1.42
N PRO A 63 4.79 -5.17 -0.55
CA PRO A 63 3.76 -4.95 0.45
C PRO A 63 4.28 -4.02 1.55
N ILE A 64 3.61 -2.89 1.74
CA ILE A 64 3.93 -1.91 2.77
C ILE A 64 3.15 -2.20 4.06
N GLY A 65 1.94 -2.71 3.93
CA GLY A 65 1.04 -2.99 5.05
C GLY A 65 -0.15 -2.03 5.06
N GLY A 66 -0.64 -1.70 6.26
CA GLY A 66 -1.84 -0.89 6.43
C GLY A 66 -1.58 0.61 6.51
N TYR A 67 -2.60 1.35 6.93
CA TYR A 67 -2.49 2.81 7.13
C TYR A 67 -1.42 3.17 8.16
N ASP A 68 -1.34 2.42 9.27
CA ASP A 68 -0.35 2.70 10.32
C ASP A 68 1.09 2.50 9.83
N ASP A 69 1.33 1.48 9.03
CA ASP A 69 2.64 1.20 8.42
C ASP A 69 3.02 2.32 7.43
N LEU A 70 2.07 2.71 6.57
CA LEU A 70 2.23 3.82 5.63
C LEU A 70 2.54 5.14 6.35
N ARG A 71 1.77 5.46 7.40
CA ARG A 71 1.97 6.68 8.19
C ARG A 71 3.25 6.63 9.01
N ALA A 72 3.68 5.46 9.47
CA ALA A 72 4.97 5.32 10.14
C ALA A 72 6.14 5.61 9.19
N LEU A 73 6.08 5.13 7.94
CA LEU A 73 7.08 5.46 6.91
C LEU A 73 7.11 6.95 6.58
N ASP A 74 5.94 7.57 6.50
CA ASP A 74 5.81 9.01 6.29
C ASP A 74 6.48 9.82 7.42
N ARG A 75 6.17 9.48 8.67
CA ARG A 75 6.79 10.13 9.84
C ARG A 75 8.31 9.96 9.89
N ARG A 76 8.84 8.87 9.33
CA ARG A 76 10.29 8.61 9.23
C ARG A 76 10.94 9.30 8.03
N GLY A 77 10.17 9.94 7.14
CA GLY A 77 10.66 10.50 5.87
C GLY A 77 11.15 9.45 4.87
N GLU A 78 10.76 8.19 5.07
CA GLU A 78 11.13 7.05 4.21
C GLU A 78 10.13 6.87 3.07
N LEU A 79 8.86 7.27 3.29
CA LEU A 79 7.81 7.12 2.29
C LEU A 79 8.13 7.88 1.01
N ASP A 80 8.61 9.12 1.12
CA ASP A 80 8.93 9.96 -0.05
C ASP A 80 10.02 9.33 -0.92
N LYS A 81 11.00 8.68 -0.28
CA LYS A 81 12.04 7.92 -0.98
C LYS A 81 11.42 6.75 -1.73
N MET A 82 10.57 5.95 -1.10
CA MET A 82 9.93 4.81 -1.77
C MET A 82 9.02 5.23 -2.93
N LEU A 83 8.34 6.36 -2.79
CA LEU A 83 7.43 6.91 -3.80
C LEU A 83 8.18 7.51 -5.01
N TRP A 84 9.38 8.06 -4.80
CA TRP A 84 10.14 8.73 -5.85
C TRP A 84 11.29 7.89 -6.44
N ASP A 85 11.79 6.93 -5.66
CA ASP A 85 12.96 6.11 -5.94
C ASP A 85 12.57 4.65 -6.16
N GLY A 86 11.45 4.41 -6.86
CA GLY A 86 10.71 3.13 -6.99
C GLY A 86 11.45 1.90 -7.56
N ALA A 87 12.73 1.72 -7.24
CA ALA A 87 13.65 0.74 -7.81
C ALA A 87 14.29 -0.23 -6.79
N GLN A 88 14.04 -0.13 -5.47
CA GLN A 88 14.86 -0.87 -4.49
C GLN A 88 14.06 -1.61 -3.39
N ALA A 89 13.17 -2.54 -3.76
CA ALA A 89 12.61 -3.49 -2.77
C ALA A 89 12.44 -4.95 -3.24
N SER A 90 12.81 -5.29 -4.49
CA SER A 90 12.76 -6.68 -5.00
C SER A 90 14.12 -7.42 -4.93
N ALA A 91 15.21 -6.75 -4.56
CA ALA A 91 16.56 -7.33 -4.62
C ALA A 91 17.00 -8.15 -3.39
N ARG A 92 16.08 -8.66 -2.55
CA ARG A 92 16.44 -9.44 -1.33
C ARG A 92 15.72 -10.78 -1.15
N ASN A 93 15.40 -11.50 -2.24
CA ASN A 93 15.19 -12.94 -2.09
C ASN A 93 15.89 -13.75 -3.20
N GLY A 94 17.21 -13.68 -3.17
CA GLY A 94 18.09 -14.67 -3.78
C GLY A 94 18.81 -15.44 -2.67
N ARG A 95 18.23 -16.58 -2.28
CA ARG A 95 18.93 -17.78 -1.82
C ARG A 95 18.03 -18.98 -2.00
#